data_AF-A0A959ZE22-F1
#
_entry.id   AF-A0A959ZE22-F1
#
_cell.length_a   1.000
_cell.length_b   1.000
_cell.length_c   1.000
_cell.angle_alpha   90.00
_cell.angle_beta   90.00
_cell.angle_gamma   90.00
#
_symmetry.space_group_name_H-M   'P 1'
#
loop_
_entity.id
_entity.type
_entity.pdbx_description
1 polymer ?
#
loop_
_entity_poly.entity_id
_entity_poly.type
_entity_poly.pdbx_seq_one_letter_code
_entity_poly.pdbx_strand_id
1 'polypeptide(L)' 'PGGNQLSAQLDVARTIVRRAERATVRIQLAGELASTEILRFLNRASDLVFSMARYADVDFPDLFEGRRKSGDAEE' A
#
# COMPACT_ATOMS: atom_id res chain seq x y z
N PRO A 1 -13.27 -4.32 -1.09
CA PRO A 1 -12.46 -3.08 -1.07
C PRO A 1 -13.20 -2.02 -0.27
N GLY A 2 -12.51 -1.30 0.62
CA GLY A 2 -13.06 -0.13 1.32
C GLY A 2 -14.21 -0.38 2.30
N GLY A 3 -14.03 -1.20 3.33
CA GLY A 3 -14.96 -1.25 4.47
C GLY A 3 -14.93 0.00 5.35
N ASN A 4 -13.89 0.83 5.24
CA ASN A 4 -13.87 2.21 5.75
C ASN A 4 -12.95 3.11 4.90
N GLN A 5 -12.85 4.38 5.27
CA GLN A 5 -12.05 5.37 4.54
C GLN A 5 -10.57 5.00 4.47
N LEU A 6 -9.97 4.51 5.57
CA LEU A 6 -8.56 4.16 5.62
C LEU A 6 -8.27 2.91 4.77
N SER A 7 -9.08 1.85 4.90
CA SER A 7 -8.92 0.63 4.10
C SER A 7 -9.12 0.91 2.61
N ALA A 8 -10.03 1.82 2.25
CA ALA A 8 -10.21 2.28 0.87
C ALA A 8 -8.99 3.01 0.32
N GLN A 9 -8.38 3.91 1.10
CA GLN A 9 -7.16 4.62 0.69
C GLN A 9 -5.98 3.65 0.49
N LEU A 10 -5.85 2.64 1.35
CA LEU A 10 -4.84 1.60 1.22
C LEU A 10 -5.10 0.72 -0.02
N ASP A 11 -6.35 0.36 -0.29
CA ASP A 11 -6.73 -0.36 -1.52
C ASP A 11 -6.36 0.48 -2.77
N VAL A 12 -6.58 1.80 -2.76
CA VAL A 12 -6.13 2.70 -3.83
C VAL A 12 -4.62 2.70 -3.96
N ALA A 13 -3.88 2.88 -2.86
CA ALA A 13 -2.42 2.85 -2.86
C ALA A 13 -1.88 1.54 -3.46
N ARG A 14 -2.51 0.41 -3.16
CA ARG A 14 -2.17 -0.90 -3.75
C ARG A 14 -2.27 -0.89 -5.28
N THR A 15 -3.29 -0.24 -5.85
CA THR A 15 -3.44 -0.14 -7.31
C THR A 15 -2.30 0.67 -7.95
N ILE A 16 -1.78 1.69 -7.26
CA ILE A 16 -0.63 2.49 -7.69
C ILE A 16 0.62 1.62 -7.72
N VAL A 17 0.87 0.84 -6.66
CA VAL A 17 2.03 -0.07 -6.57
C VAL A 17 1.99 -1.13 -7.67
N ARG A 18 0.83 -1.76 -7.91
CA ARG A 18 0.65 -2.75 -8.99
C ARG A 18 0.85 -2.11 -10.37
N ARG A 19 0.48 -0.85 -10.56
CA ARG A 19 0.74 -0.11 -11.81
C ARG A 19 2.23 0.18 -11.99
N ALA A 20 2.93 0.55 -10.92
CA ALA A 20 4.39 0.73 -10.95
C ALA A 20 5.08 -0.60 -11.32
N GLU A 21 4.69 -1.71 -10.70
CA GLU A 21 5.22 -3.05 -11.04
C GLU A 21 5.05 -3.38 -12.52
N ARG A 22 3.85 -3.18 -13.10
CA ARG A 22 3.62 -3.40 -14.54
C ARG A 22 4.50 -2.51 -15.42
N ALA A 23 4.78 -1.28 -14.99
CA ALA A 23 5.71 -0.41 -15.70
C ALA A 23 7.15 -0.93 -15.62
N THR A 24 7.59 -1.37 -14.44
CA THR A 24 8.90 -1.99 -14.23
C THR A 24 9.08 -3.27 -15.03
N VAL A 25 8.03 -4.10 -15.17
CA VAL A 25 8.06 -5.28 -16.05
C VAL A 25 8.31 -4.88 -17.51
N ARG A 26 7.67 -3.81 -18.01
CA ARG A 26 7.95 -3.33 -19.38
C ARG A 26 9.41 -2.91 -19.55
N ILE A 27 9.99 -2.22 -18.56
CA ILE A 27 11.41 -1.85 -18.55
C ILE A 27 12.31 -3.10 -18.52
N GLN A 28 11.95 -4.12 -17.74
CA GLN A 28 12.66 -5.40 -17.72
C GLN A 28 12.63 -6.09 -19.09
N LEU A 29 11.46 -6.13 -19.75
CA LEU A 29 11.30 -6.74 -21.06
C LEU A 29 12.06 -5.98 -22.16
N ALA A 30 12.28 -4.68 -21.99
CA ALA A 30 13.14 -3.88 -22.86
C ALA A 30 14.65 -4.11 -22.61
N GLY A 31 15.02 -4.87 -21.57
CA GLY A 31 16.41 -5.08 -21.18
C GLY A 31 17.04 -3.89 -20.45
N GLU A 32 16.23 -2.91 -20.03
CA GLU A 32 16.69 -1.65 -19.44
C GLU A 32 16.62 -1.64 -17.90
N LEU A 33 16.19 -2.74 -17.28
CA LEU A 33 16.06 -2.81 -15.83
C LEU A 33 17.41 -3.09 -15.18
N ALA A 34 17.88 -2.15 -14.36
CA ALA A 34 19.16 -2.26 -13.67
C ALA A 34 19.23 -3.44 -12.67
N SER A 35 18.10 -3.81 -12.05
CA SER A 35 18.05 -4.92 -11.09
C SER A 35 16.64 -5.49 -10.93
N THR A 36 16.55 -6.82 -10.87
CA THR A 36 15.30 -7.55 -10.62
C THR A 36 14.79 -7.42 -9.18
N GLU A 37 15.61 -6.93 -8.25
CA GLU A 37 15.18 -6.67 -6.86
C GLU A 37 14.03 -5.66 -6.78
N ILE A 38 13.97 -4.72 -7.72
CA ILE A 38 12.89 -3.72 -7.78
C ILE A 38 11.54 -4.40 -7.97
N LEU A 39 11.47 -5.45 -8.80
CA LEU A 39 10.24 -6.20 -9.02
C LEU A 39 9.84 -7.01 -7.78
N ARG A 40 10.81 -7.67 -7.13
CA ARG A 40 10.57 -8.36 -5.84
C ARG A 40 10.05 -7.39 -4.78
N PHE A 41 10.65 -6.21 -4.68
CA PHE A 41 10.23 -5.18 -3.75
C PHE A 41 8.79 -4.71 -4.03
N LEU A 42 8.48 -4.34 -5.27
CA LEU A 42 7.13 -3.87 -5.64
C LEU A 42 6.07 -4.95 -5.42
N ASN A 43 6.41 -6.21 -5.69
CA ASN A 43 5.54 -7.34 -5.44
C ASN A 43 5.20 -7.46 -3.94
N ARG A 44 6.23 -7.47 -3.08
CA ARG A 44 6.06 -7.57 -1.63
C ARG A 44 5.42 -6.33 -1.02
N ALA A 45 5.73 -5.14 -1.54
CA ALA A 45 5.10 -3.89 -1.13
C ALA A 45 3.59 -3.91 -1.39
N SER A 46 3.16 -4.45 -2.53
CA SER A 46 1.72 -4.58 -2.80
C SER A 46 1.03 -5.57 -1.86
N ASP A 47 1.70 -6.62 -1.40
CA ASP A 47 1.15 -7.56 -0.41
C ASP A 47 1.04 -6.89 0.96
N LEU A 48 2.07 -6.16 1.37
CA LEU A 48 2.05 -5.39 2.62
C LEU A 48 0.87 -4.41 2.65
N VAL A 49 0.68 -3.62 1.58
CA VAL A 49 -0.43 -2.66 1.50
C VAL A 49 -1.79 -3.37 1.56
N PHE A 50 -1.91 -4.57 0.97
CA PHE A 50 -3.14 -5.36 1.11
C PHE A 50 -3.38 -5.84 2.54
N SER A 51 -2.36 -6.36 3.21
CA SER A 51 -2.46 -6.78 4.61
C SER A 51 -2.83 -5.60 5.51
N MET A 52 -2.24 -4.43 5.28
CA MET A 52 -2.61 -3.19 5.96
C MET A 52 -4.08 -2.81 5.68
N ALA A 53 -4.53 -2.90 4.43
CA ALA A 53 -5.92 -2.58 4.07
C ALA A 53 -6.91 -3.51 4.78
N ARG A 54 -6.59 -4.81 4.90
CA ARG A 54 -7.44 -5.79 5.60
C ARG A 54 -7.39 -5.63 7.11
N TYR A 55 -6.22 -5.30 7.68
CA TYR A 55 -6.09 -4.99 9.10
C TYR A 55 -6.84 -3.69 9.45
N ALA A 56 -6.81 -2.71 8.55
CA ALA A 56 -7.55 -1.46 8.69
C ALA A 56 -9.06 -1.62 8.54
N ASP A 57 -9.57 -2.76 8.03
CA ASP A 57 -10.96 -2.97 7.62
C ASP A 57 -11.89 -3.30 8.80
N VAL A 58 -11.80 -2.48 9.85
CA VAL A 58 -12.57 -2.56 11.11
C VAL A 58 -13.00 -1.15 11.53
N ASP A 59 -13.94 -1.01 12.46
CA ASP A 59 -14.49 0.31 12.83
C ASP A 59 -13.45 1.26 13.44
N PHE A 60 -12.53 0.73 14.25
CA PHE A 60 -11.47 1.48 14.93
C PHE A 60 -10.11 0.79 14.79
N PRO A 61 -9.40 1.00 13.66
CA PRO A 61 -8.11 0.35 13.44
C PRO A 61 -6.95 1.09 14.12
N ASP A 62 -6.19 0.39 14.96
CA ASP A 62 -5.00 0.91 15.67
C ASP A 62 -3.76 1.05 14.75
N LEU A 63 -3.95 1.46 13.50
CA LEU A 63 -2.86 1.52 12.51
C LEU A 63 -1.81 2.60 12.82
N PHE A 64 -2.18 3.61 13.60
CA PHE A 64 -1.36 4.80 13.86
C PHE A 64 -1.52 5.34 15.29
N GLU A 65 -1.77 4.50 16.29
CA GLU A 65 -1.94 4.96 17.69
C GLU A 65 -0.77 5.84 18.18
N GLY A 66 0.45 5.65 17.67
CA GLY A 66 1.61 6.51 17.96
C GLY A 66 1.80 7.75 17.06
N ARG A 67 0.93 7.96 16.07
CA ARG A 67 0.98 9.07 15.10
C ARG A 67 -0.23 10.01 15.18
N ARG A 68 -1.19 9.74 16.06
CA ARG A 68 -2.32 10.64 16.33
C ARG A 68 -1.73 11.98 16.79
N LYS A 69 -2.04 13.07 16.09
CA LYS A 69 -1.72 14.41 16.62
C LYS A 69 -2.48 14.53 17.93
N SER A 70 -1.84 15.11 18.93
CA SER A 70 -2.35 15.37 20.28
C SER A 70 -3.58 16.29 20.35
N GLY A 71 -4.38 16.41 19.29
CA GLY A 71 -5.57 17.25 19.20
C GLY A 71 -6.88 16.52 18.85
N ASP A 72 -6.84 15.23 18.50
CA ASP A 72 -8.06 14.53 18.03
C ASP A 72 -8.81 13.81 19.18
N ALA A 73 -8.51 14.10 20.44
CA ALA A 73 -9.13 13.43 21.61
C ALA A 73 -10.21 14.26 22.31
N GLU A 74 -10.59 15.41 21.76
CA GLU A 74 -11.69 16.24 22.28
C GLU A 74 -12.74 16.46 21.18
N GLU A 75 -13.62 15.47 21.01
CA GLU A 75 -15.05 15.66 20.67
C GLU A 75 -15.87 14.45 21.12
#